data_AF-A0A377X9L2-F1
#
_entry.id   AF-A0A377X9L2-F1
#
_cell.length_a   1.000
_cell.length_b   1.000
_cell.length_c   1.000
_cell.angle_alpha   90.00
_cell.angle_beta   90.00
_cell.angle_gamma   90.00
#
_symmetry.space_group_name_H-M   'P 1'
#
loop_
_entity.id
_entity.type
_entity.pdbx_description
1 polymer ?
#
loop_
_entity_poly.entity_id
_entity_poly.type
_entity_poly.pdbx_seq_one_letter_code
_entity_poly.pdbx_strand_id
1 'polypeptide(L)'
;MESYPPELIKAYLRGQFTNLTSGTIYHQFDRQLNNCHEEEQPGEPLYIGMDFNVGKMAGIVHVLRFGLPCAVTEIIKAYDTPDIIRIIKERFWLYDGHDYRKVREIYIYPDASGDSRKSAHASTTDIAQLKQAGFNVIVNDSNPPVKDRINSMNAMFCNGNGERRYKVNVKRCPVYTESLEQQVWGDNGEPDKKADNDHPNDAGGYFIVKQFPIIKPTGKVTKLRM
;
A
#
# COMPACT_ATOMS: atom_id res chain seq x y z
N MET A 1 15.33 13.89 14.38
CA MET A 1 14.96 12.93 15.45
C MET A 1 13.67 13.46 16.01
N GLU A 2 12.53 12.92 15.54
CA GLU A 2 11.13 13.08 16.01
C GLU A 2 10.21 13.00 14.78
N SER A 3 9.90 11.76 14.39
CA SER A 3 8.97 11.42 13.30
C SER A 3 7.69 10.82 13.85
N TYR A 4 7.26 11.24 15.04
CA TYR A 4 6.14 10.62 15.74
C TYR A 4 5.05 11.64 16.05
N PRO A 5 3.80 11.40 15.63
CA PRO A 5 2.64 12.10 16.16
C PRO A 5 2.68 12.15 17.69
N PRO A 6 2.39 13.30 18.33
CA PRO A 6 2.38 13.43 19.79
C PRO A 6 1.49 12.38 20.48
N GLU A 7 0.42 11.95 19.79
CA GLU A 7 -0.48 10.87 20.16
C GLU A 7 0.22 9.50 20.29
N LEU A 8 1.12 9.17 19.35
CA LEU A 8 1.88 7.91 19.34
C LEU A 8 2.97 7.87 20.42
N ILE A 9 3.59 9.02 20.72
CA ILE A 9 4.54 9.14 21.84
C ILE A 9 3.81 8.92 23.19
N LYS A 10 2.60 9.46 23.35
CA LYS A 10 1.79 9.23 24.57
C LYS A 10 1.33 7.78 24.71
N ALA A 11 0.90 7.14 23.62
CA ALA A 11 0.51 5.73 23.63
C ALA A 11 1.69 4.80 24.01
N TYR A 12 2.88 5.07 23.48
CA TYR A 12 4.09 4.29 23.79
C TYR A 12 4.66 4.55 25.19
N LEU A 13 4.63 5.80 25.68
CA LEU A 13 5.25 6.15 26.97
C LEU A 13 4.35 5.85 28.19
N ARG A 14 3.03 5.75 28.02
CA ARG A 14 2.09 5.61 29.16
C ARG A 14 1.30 4.31 29.21
N GLY A 15 1.44 3.42 28.23
CA GLY A 15 0.65 2.17 28.17
C GLY A 15 -0.87 2.40 28.18
N GLN A 16 -1.31 3.65 28.00
CA GLN A 16 -2.71 4.02 27.91
C GLN A 16 -3.12 3.87 26.47
N PHE A 17 -3.60 2.67 26.16
CA PHE A 17 -4.46 2.42 25.00
C PHE A 17 -5.67 3.35 25.12
N THR A 18 -5.60 4.53 24.51
CA THR A 18 -6.76 5.38 24.32
C THR A 18 -7.70 4.64 23.38
N ASN A 19 -8.77 4.10 23.95
CA ASN A 19 -9.96 3.54 23.33
C ASN A 19 -9.93 3.51 21.78
N LEU A 20 -9.31 2.47 21.21
CA LEU A 20 -9.23 2.21 19.75
C LEU A 20 -10.57 1.73 19.15
N THR A 21 -11.67 1.81 19.91
CA THR A 21 -13.01 1.34 19.53
C THR A 21 -13.84 2.38 18.77
N SER A 22 -13.37 3.63 18.66
CA SER A 22 -14.03 4.65 17.84
C SER A 22 -13.01 5.43 17.01
N GLY A 23 -12.80 4.99 15.77
CA GLY A 23 -11.92 5.66 14.80
C GLY A 23 -11.55 4.72 13.66
N THR A 24 -11.27 5.29 12.50
CA THR A 24 -10.75 4.53 11.36
C THR A 24 -9.31 4.12 11.61
N ILE A 25 -8.87 3.00 11.03
CA ILE A 25 -7.49 2.52 11.13
C ILE A 25 -6.51 3.59 10.63
N TYR A 26 -6.85 4.24 9.51
CA TYR A 26 -6.06 5.29 8.87
C TYR A 26 -6.48 6.68 9.35
N HIS A 27 -6.58 6.87 10.66
CA HIS A 27 -7.01 8.11 11.30
C HIS A 27 -6.19 9.37 10.94
N GLN A 28 -4.98 9.24 10.37
CA GLN A 28 -4.20 10.39 9.89
C GLN A 28 -4.58 10.83 8.46
N PHE A 29 -5.28 9.98 7.70
CA PHE A 29 -5.76 10.32 6.38
C PHE A 29 -6.88 11.36 6.48
N ASP A 30 -6.75 12.41 5.69
CA ASP A 30 -7.76 13.44 5.54
C ASP A 30 -8.03 13.62 4.04
N ARG A 31 -9.27 13.42 3.61
CA ARG A 31 -9.66 13.49 2.20
C ARG A 31 -9.25 14.79 1.54
N GLN A 32 -9.35 15.93 2.22
CA GLN A 32 -9.04 17.23 1.64
C GLN A 32 -7.53 17.49 1.67
N LEU A 33 -6.89 17.22 2.80
CA LEU A 33 -5.48 17.57 3.00
C LEU A 33 -4.51 16.56 2.37
N ASN A 34 -4.93 15.32 2.17
CA ASN A 34 -4.17 14.31 1.41
C ASN A 34 -4.56 14.26 -0.06
N ASN A 35 -5.56 15.01 -0.53
CA ASN A 35 -5.90 15.05 -1.94
C ASN A 35 -4.73 15.57 -2.80
N CYS A 36 -4.62 15.05 -4.02
CA CYS A 36 -3.87 15.67 -5.11
C CYS A 36 -4.60 15.51 -6.46
N HIS A 37 -4.07 16.16 -7.49
CA HIS A 37 -4.55 16.02 -8.87
C HIS A 37 -3.47 15.43 -9.78
N GLU A 38 -2.49 14.75 -9.18
CA GLU A 38 -1.40 14.11 -9.92
C GLU A 38 -1.94 12.95 -10.76
N GLU A 39 -1.35 12.78 -11.92
CA GLU A 39 -1.61 11.69 -12.85
C GLU A 39 -0.29 11.12 -13.35
N GLU A 40 -0.29 9.85 -13.72
CA GLU A 40 0.83 9.22 -14.40
C GLU A 40 1.13 9.89 -15.76
N GLN A 41 2.39 10.24 -15.96
CA GLN A 41 2.91 10.85 -17.17
C GLN A 41 3.53 9.80 -18.11
N PRO A 42 3.65 10.09 -19.41
CA PRO A 42 4.33 9.19 -20.34
C PRO A 42 5.79 8.92 -19.92
N GLY A 43 6.20 7.65 -19.96
CA GLY A 43 7.58 7.22 -19.72
C GLY A 43 8.02 7.15 -18.26
N GLU A 44 7.27 7.71 -17.31
CA GLU A 44 7.66 7.65 -15.90
C GLU A 44 7.40 6.26 -15.27
N PRO A 45 8.22 5.84 -14.29
CA PRO A 45 8.03 4.57 -13.61
C PRO A 45 6.76 4.57 -12.76
N LEU A 46 6.07 3.43 -12.73
CA LEU A 46 4.91 3.21 -11.86
C LEU A 46 5.26 2.24 -10.73
N TYR A 47 4.67 2.51 -9.57
CA TYR A 47 4.83 1.69 -8.37
C TYR A 47 3.46 1.21 -7.91
N ILE A 48 3.19 -0.08 -8.05
CA ILE A 48 1.89 -0.67 -7.83
C ILE A 48 1.95 -1.52 -6.56
N GLY A 49 1.28 -1.09 -5.51
CA GLY A 49 0.99 -1.94 -4.37
C GLY A 49 -0.13 -2.91 -4.73
N MET A 50 -0.01 -4.20 -4.41
CA MET A 50 -0.93 -5.24 -4.90
C MET A 50 -1.32 -6.23 -3.80
N ASP A 51 -2.63 -6.48 -3.65
CA ASP A 51 -3.20 -7.52 -2.79
C ASP A 51 -3.76 -8.66 -3.65
N PHE A 52 -3.17 -9.85 -3.52
CA PHE A 52 -3.68 -11.03 -4.20
C PHE A 52 -4.93 -11.50 -3.46
N ASN A 53 -6.10 -11.35 -4.09
CA ASN A 53 -7.35 -11.95 -3.65
C ASN A 53 -8.21 -12.34 -4.86
N VAL A 54 -8.46 -13.62 -5.07
CA VAL A 54 -9.18 -14.09 -6.27
C VAL A 54 -10.61 -13.52 -6.28
N GLY A 55 -10.99 -12.89 -7.38
CA GLY A 55 -12.26 -12.19 -7.56
C GLY A 55 -12.30 -10.79 -6.91
N LYS A 56 -11.27 -10.40 -6.16
CA LYS A 56 -11.20 -9.13 -5.42
C LYS A 56 -9.80 -8.50 -5.45
N MET A 57 -9.00 -8.78 -6.48
CA MET A 57 -7.63 -8.26 -6.52
C MET A 57 -7.65 -6.74 -6.59
N ALA A 58 -6.78 -6.13 -5.80
CA ALA A 58 -6.64 -4.69 -5.72
C ALA A 58 -5.19 -4.29 -6.04
N GLY A 59 -5.05 -3.27 -6.88
CA GLY A 59 -3.79 -2.63 -7.22
C GLY A 59 -3.89 -1.12 -7.06
N ILE A 60 -3.09 -0.52 -6.19
CA ILE A 60 -3.01 0.94 -6.04
C ILE A 60 -1.76 1.42 -6.78
N VAL A 61 -1.98 2.26 -7.79
CA VAL A 61 -0.91 2.74 -8.68
C VAL A 61 -0.39 4.07 -8.15
N HIS A 62 0.92 4.12 -7.94
CA HIS A 62 1.62 5.28 -7.44
C HIS A 62 2.66 5.77 -8.43
N VAL A 63 2.89 7.08 -8.37
CA VAL A 63 4.07 7.75 -8.92
C VAL A 63 4.82 8.42 -7.78
N LEU A 64 6.08 8.77 -8.03
CA LEU A 64 6.86 9.56 -7.09
C LEU A 64 6.94 11.01 -7.59
N ARG A 65 6.62 11.95 -6.71
CA ARG A 65 6.80 13.40 -6.91
C ARG A 65 7.79 13.88 -5.86
N PHE A 66 8.95 14.35 -6.29
CA PHE A 66 10.05 14.72 -5.38
C PHE A 66 10.41 13.61 -4.37
N GLY A 67 10.36 12.35 -4.83
CA GLY A 67 10.64 11.17 -3.99
C GLY A 67 9.51 10.77 -3.05
N LEU A 68 8.37 11.46 -3.07
CA LEU A 68 7.21 11.17 -2.22
C LEU A 68 6.07 10.51 -3.01
N PRO A 69 5.33 9.57 -2.40
CA PRO A 69 4.32 8.81 -3.10
C PRO A 69 3.04 9.63 -3.34
N CYS A 70 2.50 9.49 -4.55
CA CYS A 70 1.16 9.95 -4.93
C CYS A 70 0.41 8.77 -5.56
N ALA A 71 -0.71 8.35 -4.97
CA ALA A 71 -1.61 7.40 -5.61
C ALA A 71 -2.42 8.11 -6.70
N VAL A 72 -2.30 7.66 -7.95
CA VAL A 72 -2.82 8.36 -9.14
C VAL A 72 -3.98 7.64 -9.83
N THR A 73 -4.10 6.33 -9.62
CA THR A 73 -5.24 5.53 -10.08
C THR A 73 -5.30 4.20 -9.33
N GLU A 74 -6.43 3.51 -9.45
CA GLU A 74 -6.68 2.21 -8.82
C GLU A 74 -7.16 1.16 -9.84
N ILE A 75 -6.79 -0.09 -9.57
CA ILE A 75 -7.29 -1.28 -10.26
C ILE A 75 -8.00 -2.10 -9.18
N ILE A 76 -9.32 -2.16 -9.25
CA ILE A 76 -10.16 -2.79 -8.22
C ILE A 76 -10.96 -3.93 -8.87
N LYS A 77 -11.18 -5.02 -8.13
CA LYS A 77 -11.96 -6.20 -8.55
C LYS A 77 -11.40 -6.88 -9.80
N ALA A 78 -10.08 -6.90 -9.97
CA ALA A 78 -9.47 -7.79 -10.96
C ALA A 78 -9.68 -9.25 -10.53
N TYR A 79 -9.97 -10.12 -11.51
CA TYR A 79 -10.44 -11.47 -11.22
C TYR A 79 -9.31 -12.38 -10.72
N ASP A 80 -8.20 -12.42 -11.44
CA ASP A 80 -7.04 -13.23 -11.12
C ASP A 80 -5.74 -12.55 -11.61
N THR A 81 -4.62 -13.25 -11.44
CA THR A 81 -3.29 -12.73 -11.81
C THR A 81 -3.15 -12.49 -13.32
N PRO A 82 -3.58 -13.39 -14.22
CA PRO A 82 -3.66 -13.09 -15.65
C PRO A 82 -4.47 -11.82 -15.97
N ASP A 83 -5.62 -11.64 -15.32
CA ASP A 83 -6.49 -10.49 -15.54
C ASP A 83 -5.84 -9.18 -15.09
N ILE A 84 -5.24 -9.14 -13.89
CA ILE A 84 -4.56 -7.92 -13.43
C ILE A 84 -3.32 -7.59 -14.27
N ILE A 85 -2.59 -8.62 -14.74
CA ILE A 85 -1.49 -8.44 -15.70
C ILE A 85 -2.00 -7.77 -16.98
N ARG A 86 -3.08 -8.31 -17.55
CA ARG A 86 -3.72 -7.77 -18.76
C ARG A 86 -4.14 -6.31 -18.56
N ILE A 87 -4.84 -6.00 -17.47
CA ILE A 87 -5.29 -4.64 -17.14
C ILE A 87 -4.10 -3.68 -17.03
N ILE A 88 -3.02 -4.08 -16.36
CA ILE A 88 -1.82 -3.23 -16.21
C ILE A 88 -1.18 -2.94 -17.57
N LYS A 89 -1.04 -3.96 -18.43
CA LYS A 89 -0.49 -3.79 -19.78
C LYS A 89 -1.37 -2.89 -20.65
N GLU A 90 -2.68 -3.13 -20.63
CA GLU A 90 -3.68 -2.32 -21.35
C GLU A 90 -3.64 -0.85 -20.96
N ARG A 91 -3.52 -0.56 -19.66
CA ARG A 91 -3.56 0.81 -19.16
C ARG A 91 -2.25 1.57 -19.34
N PHE A 92 -1.10 0.89 -19.24
CA PHE A 92 0.18 1.58 -19.04
C PHE A 92 1.23 1.30 -20.10
N TRP A 93 1.02 0.31 -20.97
CA TRP A 93 1.89 -0.01 -22.10
C TRP A 93 1.23 0.31 -23.45
N LEU A 94 2.05 0.36 -24.50
CA LEU A 94 1.56 0.68 -25.84
C LEU A 94 1.25 -0.60 -26.59
N TYR A 95 0.04 -0.74 -27.13
CA TYR A 95 -0.30 -1.83 -28.04
C TYR A 95 0.19 -1.51 -29.46
N ASP A 96 0.96 -2.41 -30.07
CA ASP A 96 1.53 -2.19 -31.42
C ASP A 96 0.75 -2.86 -32.56
N GLY A 97 -0.43 -3.43 -32.25
CA GLY A 97 -1.24 -4.21 -33.20
C GLY A 97 -1.03 -5.73 -33.08
N HIS A 98 0.01 -6.17 -32.37
CA HIS A 98 0.28 -7.58 -32.09
C HIS A 98 0.41 -7.86 -30.59
N ASP A 99 1.24 -7.09 -29.88
CA ASP A 99 1.50 -7.24 -28.44
C ASP A 99 1.71 -5.88 -27.74
N TYR A 100 1.75 -5.90 -26.41
CA TYR A 100 2.05 -4.73 -25.60
C TYR A 100 3.56 -4.50 -25.52
N ARG A 101 4.01 -3.35 -26.02
CA ARG A 101 5.38 -2.87 -25.87
C ARG A 101 5.55 -2.09 -24.57
N LYS A 102 6.52 -2.52 -23.77
CA LYS A 102 6.95 -1.83 -22.55
C LYS A 102 7.51 -0.45 -22.89
N VAL A 103 6.77 0.60 -22.53
CA VAL A 103 7.17 2.03 -22.69
C VAL A 103 7.52 2.72 -21.37
N ARG A 104 7.41 2.00 -20.25
CA ARG A 104 7.76 2.46 -18.90
C ARG A 104 8.06 1.28 -17.99
N GLU A 105 8.82 1.53 -16.94
CA GLU A 105 9.04 0.55 -15.87
C GLU A 105 7.84 0.45 -14.95
N ILE A 106 7.47 -0.77 -14.56
CA ILE A 106 6.39 -1.03 -13.60
C ILE A 106 6.95 -1.92 -12.50
N TYR A 107 6.93 -1.39 -11.28
CA TYR A 107 7.35 -2.07 -10.06
C TYR A 107 6.12 -2.51 -9.29
N ILE A 108 5.99 -3.80 -9.01
CA ILE A 108 4.88 -4.37 -8.26
C ILE A 108 5.35 -4.77 -6.87
N TYR A 109 4.61 -4.35 -5.85
CA TYR A 109 4.83 -4.63 -4.44
C TYR A 109 3.68 -5.51 -3.96
N PRO A 110 3.73 -6.83 -4.24
CA PRO A 110 2.68 -7.72 -3.82
C PRO A 110 2.82 -8.08 -2.35
N ASP A 111 1.71 -8.59 -1.79
CA ASP A 111 1.74 -9.38 -0.58
C ASP A 111 2.49 -10.72 -0.81
N ALA A 112 3.14 -11.22 0.25
CA ALA A 112 3.98 -12.41 0.20
C ALA A 112 3.21 -13.72 -0.09
N SER A 113 1.87 -13.75 0.01
CA SER A 113 1.09 -14.97 -0.26
C SER A 113 1.09 -15.37 -1.74
N GLY A 114 1.48 -14.46 -2.64
CA GLY A 114 1.60 -14.76 -4.08
C GLY A 114 2.68 -15.78 -4.43
N ASP A 115 3.57 -16.16 -3.48
CA ASP A 115 4.61 -17.15 -3.73
C ASP A 115 4.12 -18.60 -3.53
N SER A 116 3.14 -18.80 -2.65
CA SER A 116 2.51 -20.11 -2.43
C SER A 116 1.22 -20.29 -3.24
N ARG A 117 0.63 -19.19 -3.70
CA ARG A 117 -0.64 -19.18 -4.44
C ARG A 117 -0.43 -19.49 -5.92
N LYS A 118 -1.22 -20.45 -6.40
CA LYS A 118 -1.38 -20.77 -7.83
C LYS A 118 -2.71 -20.20 -8.29
N SER A 119 -2.73 -19.49 -9.41
CA SER A 119 -4.00 -19.06 -10.02
C SER A 119 -4.76 -20.29 -10.54
N ALA A 120 -6.10 -20.21 -10.63
CA ALA A 120 -6.97 -21.34 -10.92
C ALA A 120 -6.65 -22.12 -12.22
N HIS A 121 -5.86 -21.52 -13.13
CA HIS A 121 -5.49 -22.09 -14.42
C HIS A 121 -3.97 -22.13 -14.69
N ALA A 122 -3.14 -21.81 -13.68
CA ALA A 122 -1.68 -21.72 -13.85
C ALA A 122 -0.94 -22.79 -13.03
N SER A 123 0.01 -23.48 -13.66
CA SER A 123 0.99 -24.33 -12.98
C SER A 123 2.07 -23.51 -12.22
N THR A 124 2.08 -22.20 -12.41
CA THR A 124 3.04 -21.22 -11.89
C THR A 124 2.42 -20.33 -10.82
N THR A 125 3.26 -19.83 -9.91
CA THR A 125 2.82 -18.94 -8.82
C THR A 125 2.44 -17.56 -9.37
N ASP A 126 1.62 -16.81 -8.64
CA ASP A 126 1.20 -15.47 -9.06
C ASP A 126 2.42 -14.54 -9.25
N ILE A 127 3.41 -14.62 -8.35
CA ILE A 127 4.67 -13.87 -8.46
C ILE A 127 5.46 -14.25 -9.71
N ALA A 128 5.51 -15.54 -10.07
CA ALA A 128 6.20 -16.00 -11.27
C ALA A 128 5.53 -15.43 -12.53
N GLN A 129 4.19 -15.39 -12.58
CA GLN A 129 3.46 -14.81 -13.70
C GLN A 129 3.72 -13.31 -13.86
N LEU A 130 3.74 -12.55 -12.76
CA LEU A 130 4.10 -11.12 -12.80
C LEU A 130 5.52 -10.89 -13.37
N LYS A 131 6.49 -11.71 -12.96
CA LYS A 131 7.88 -11.64 -13.49
C LYS A 131 7.92 -12.01 -14.97
N GLN A 132 7.26 -13.08 -15.38
CA GLN A 132 7.15 -13.52 -16.78
C GLN A 132 6.47 -12.47 -17.66
N ALA A 133 5.52 -11.72 -17.11
CA ALA A 133 4.85 -10.62 -17.80
C ALA A 133 5.75 -9.39 -18.06
N GLY A 134 6.96 -9.35 -17.49
CA GLY A 134 7.94 -8.28 -17.68
C GLY A 134 7.94 -7.19 -16.61
N PHE A 135 7.26 -7.42 -15.48
CA PHE A 135 7.22 -6.49 -14.35
C PHE A 135 8.37 -6.71 -13.35
N ASN A 136 8.80 -5.64 -12.69
CA ASN A 136 9.76 -5.71 -11.59
C ASN A 136 9.02 -6.04 -10.30
N VAL A 137 9.14 -7.27 -9.78
CA VAL A 137 8.42 -7.70 -8.58
C VAL A 137 9.30 -7.55 -7.33
N ILE A 138 8.87 -6.70 -6.41
CA ILE A 138 9.55 -6.41 -5.14
C ILE A 138 8.79 -7.09 -4.00
N VAL A 139 9.20 -8.31 -3.69
CA VAL A 139 8.59 -9.18 -2.67
C VAL A 139 9.64 -9.55 -1.62
N ASN A 140 9.22 -9.61 -0.36
CA ASN A 140 10.02 -10.14 0.74
C ASN A 140 9.54 -11.56 1.05
N ASP A 141 10.35 -12.37 1.71
CA ASP A 141 9.99 -13.72 2.13
C ASP A 141 8.74 -13.77 3.02
N SER A 142 8.46 -12.69 3.74
CA SER A 142 7.25 -12.53 4.55
C SER A 142 6.70 -11.12 4.52
N ASN A 143 5.39 -11.00 4.75
CA ASN A 143 4.74 -9.72 4.93
C ASN A 143 5.15 -9.10 6.27
N PRO A 144 5.43 -7.78 6.32
CA PRO A 144 5.66 -7.12 7.59
C PRO A 144 4.41 -7.19 8.48
N PRO A 145 4.55 -7.07 9.81
CA PRO A 145 3.40 -7.05 10.71
C PRO A 145 2.37 -6.00 10.29
N VAL A 146 1.09 -6.35 10.33
CA VAL A 146 -0.03 -5.48 9.89
C VAL A 146 0.02 -4.11 10.57
N LYS A 147 0.32 -4.08 11.88
CA LYS A 147 0.48 -2.83 12.64
C LYS A 147 1.62 -1.96 12.14
N ASP A 148 2.75 -2.54 11.73
CA ASP A 148 3.88 -1.76 11.19
C ASP A 148 3.53 -1.15 9.82
N ARG A 149 2.76 -1.87 8.99
CA ARG A 149 2.20 -1.34 7.73
C ARG A 149 1.27 -0.15 7.98
N ILE A 150 0.29 -0.33 8.87
CA ILE A 150 -0.67 0.72 9.23
C ILE A 150 0.02 1.95 9.83
N ASN A 151 0.99 1.74 10.73
CA ASN A 151 1.75 2.84 11.32
C ASN A 151 2.56 3.60 10.26
N SER A 152 3.19 2.89 9.32
CA SER A 152 3.94 3.51 8.22
C SER A 152 3.02 4.34 7.33
N MET A 153 1.82 3.85 7.01
CA MET A 153 0.81 4.61 6.27
C MET A 153 0.35 5.86 7.02
N ASN A 154 -0.03 5.74 8.30
CA ASN A 154 -0.45 6.90 9.10
C ASN A 154 0.66 7.96 9.19
N ALA A 155 1.91 7.56 9.42
CA ALA A 155 3.07 8.48 9.45
C ALA A 155 3.41 9.10 8.09
N MET A 156 2.96 8.50 6.99
CA MET A 156 3.06 9.09 5.64
C MET A 156 1.91 10.03 5.35
N PHE A 157 0.69 9.72 5.81
CA PHE A 157 -0.46 10.61 5.65
C PHE A 157 -0.32 11.90 6.45
N CYS A 158 0.14 11.81 7.70
CA CYS A 158 0.52 12.95 8.53
C CYS A 158 1.45 12.50 9.65
N ASN A 159 2.69 13.00 9.67
CA ASN A 159 3.62 12.71 10.78
C ASN A 159 3.42 13.70 11.95
N GLY A 160 4.22 13.54 13.01
CA GLY A 160 4.12 14.43 14.18
C GLY A 160 4.55 15.86 13.99
N ASN A 161 5.20 16.17 12.87
CA ASN A 161 5.54 17.53 12.48
C ASN A 161 4.41 18.17 11.63
N GLY A 162 3.29 17.46 11.43
CA GLY A 162 2.19 17.90 10.56
C GLY A 162 2.47 17.73 9.06
N GLU A 163 3.54 17.03 8.68
CA GLU A 163 3.92 16.87 7.29
C GLU A 163 3.12 15.74 6.64
N ARG A 164 2.44 16.05 5.52
CA ARG A 164 1.69 15.10 4.71
C ARG A 164 2.50 14.68 3.49
N ARG A 165 3.12 13.49 3.58
CA ARG A 165 4.08 12.98 2.59
C ARG A 165 3.47 11.99 1.61
N TYR A 166 2.28 11.47 1.88
CA TYR A 166 1.53 10.62 0.96
C TYR A 166 0.24 11.31 0.53
N LYS A 167 0.09 11.47 -0.79
CA LYS A 167 -1.08 12.06 -1.43
C LYS A 167 -1.87 11.02 -2.20
N VAL A 168 -3.18 11.23 -2.31
CA VAL A 168 -4.12 10.37 -3.02
C VAL A 168 -4.95 11.23 -3.96
N ASN A 169 -5.00 10.87 -5.24
CA ASN A 169 -5.93 11.50 -6.17
C ASN A 169 -7.34 10.96 -5.90
N VAL A 170 -8.10 11.62 -5.03
CA VAL A 170 -9.38 11.10 -4.53
C VAL A 170 -10.43 10.92 -5.63
N LYS A 171 -10.28 11.66 -6.74
CA LYS A 171 -11.15 11.54 -7.91
C LYS A 171 -10.87 10.27 -8.71
N ARG A 172 -9.59 9.88 -8.82
CA ARG A 172 -9.14 8.71 -9.59
C ARG A 172 -8.96 7.45 -8.74
N CYS A 173 -8.96 7.60 -7.42
CA CYS A 173 -8.92 6.51 -6.44
C CYS A 173 -10.11 6.54 -5.46
N PRO A 174 -11.37 6.53 -5.94
CA PRO A 174 -12.54 6.67 -5.08
C PRO A 174 -12.71 5.49 -4.11
N VAL A 175 -12.50 4.24 -4.56
CA VAL A 175 -12.68 3.06 -3.69
C VAL A 175 -11.60 3.02 -2.63
N TYR A 176 -10.35 3.30 -3.01
CA TYR A 176 -9.25 3.39 -2.04
C TYR A 176 -9.48 4.52 -1.02
N THR A 177 -9.98 5.67 -1.47
CA THR A 177 -10.32 6.79 -0.57
C THR A 177 -11.40 6.38 0.43
N GLU A 178 -12.48 5.75 -0.02
CA GLU A 178 -13.55 5.25 0.86
C GLU A 178 -13.05 4.17 1.81
N SER A 179 -12.21 3.24 1.33
CA SER A 179 -11.56 2.23 2.16
C SER A 179 -10.72 2.85 3.28
N LEU A 180 -9.93 3.89 2.99
CA LEU A 180 -9.14 4.60 4.00
C LEU A 180 -10.03 5.25 5.09
N GLU A 181 -11.19 5.77 4.69
CA GLU A 181 -12.15 6.45 5.56
C GLU A 181 -13.08 5.51 6.35
N GLN A 182 -13.15 4.23 6.01
CA GLN A 182 -14.15 3.32 6.57
C GLN A 182 -13.58 2.11 7.30
N GLN A 183 -12.32 1.73 7.04
CA GLN A 183 -11.77 0.54 7.69
C GLN A 183 -11.57 0.77 9.19
N VAL A 184 -12.11 -0.15 10.00
CA VAL A 184 -12.06 -0.11 11.47
C VAL A 184 -11.32 -1.31 12.05
N TRP A 185 -10.92 -1.23 13.31
CA TRP A 185 -10.34 -2.35 14.05
C TRP A 185 -11.41 -3.38 14.42
N GLY A 186 -11.07 -4.67 14.30
CA GLY A 186 -11.85 -5.77 14.86
C GLY A 186 -11.47 -6.06 16.32
N ASP A 187 -12.29 -6.89 16.98
CA ASP A 187 -12.15 -7.22 18.41
C ASP A 187 -10.83 -7.94 18.75
N ASN A 188 -10.18 -8.56 17.75
CA ASN A 188 -8.91 -9.26 17.88
C ASN A 188 -7.68 -8.35 17.71
N GLY A 189 -7.87 -7.04 17.50
CA GLY A 189 -6.78 -6.09 17.29
C GLY A 189 -6.13 -6.18 15.90
N GLU A 190 -6.81 -6.82 14.95
CA GLU A 190 -6.52 -6.80 13.51
C GLU A 190 -7.58 -5.97 12.78
N PRO A 191 -7.33 -5.55 11.52
CA PRO A 191 -8.35 -4.87 10.74
C PRO A 191 -9.62 -5.70 10.57
N ASP A 192 -10.78 -5.08 10.73
CA ASP A 192 -12.06 -5.75 10.43
C ASP A 192 -12.16 -6.00 8.93
N LYS A 193 -12.49 -7.25 8.58
CA LYS A 193 -12.64 -7.73 7.21
C LYS A 193 -14.10 -7.96 6.81
N LYS A 194 -15.05 -7.78 7.74
CA LYS A 194 -16.49 -8.01 7.47
C LYS A 194 -17.04 -7.09 6.39
N ALA A 195 -16.51 -5.86 6.31
CA ALA A 195 -16.93 -4.86 5.33
C ALA A 195 -16.25 -5.03 3.95
N ASP A 196 -15.30 -5.96 3.81
CA ASP A 196 -14.63 -6.27 2.54
C ASP A 196 -13.95 -5.06 1.86
N ASN A 197 -13.58 -4.05 2.67
CA ASN A 197 -12.96 -2.81 2.23
C ASN A 197 -11.45 -2.76 2.54
N ASP A 198 -10.86 -3.89 2.93
CA ASP A 198 -9.46 -4.03 3.31
C ASP A 198 -8.50 -4.15 2.12
N HIS A 199 -8.92 -4.78 1.02
CA HIS A 199 -8.03 -5.07 -0.12
C HIS A 199 -7.34 -3.83 -0.71
N PRO A 200 -8.03 -2.70 -0.98
CA PRO A 200 -7.36 -1.48 -1.46
C PRO A 200 -6.35 -0.92 -0.45
N ASN A 201 -6.69 -0.98 0.84
CA ASN A 201 -5.84 -0.52 1.92
C ASN A 201 -4.58 -1.36 2.07
N ASP A 202 -4.73 -2.69 2.01
CA ASP A 202 -3.63 -3.63 2.06
C ASP A 202 -2.71 -3.46 0.85
N ALA A 203 -3.27 -3.38 -0.35
CA ALA A 203 -2.53 -3.12 -1.59
C ALA A 203 -1.67 -1.85 -1.49
N GLY A 204 -2.26 -0.70 -1.16
CA GLY A 204 -1.51 0.54 -0.97
C GLY A 204 -0.47 0.45 0.15
N GLY A 205 -0.83 -0.22 1.24
CA GLY A 205 0.06 -0.40 2.39
C GLY A 205 1.30 -1.23 2.10
N TYR A 206 1.23 -2.25 1.25
CA TYR A 206 2.40 -3.07 0.88
C TYR A 206 3.49 -2.25 0.18
N PHE A 207 3.10 -1.28 -0.65
CA PHE A 207 4.06 -0.34 -1.24
C PHE A 207 4.64 0.60 -0.18
N ILE A 208 3.78 1.23 0.63
CA ILE A 208 4.21 2.23 1.60
C ILE A 208 5.14 1.65 2.67
N VAL A 209 4.83 0.49 3.23
CA VAL A 209 5.67 -0.11 4.27
C VAL A 209 7.04 -0.54 3.77
N LYS A 210 7.16 -0.88 2.48
CA LYS A 210 8.43 -1.32 1.88
C LYS A 210 9.32 -0.14 1.49
N GLN A 211 8.74 0.92 0.92
CA GLN A 211 9.50 2.09 0.45
C GLN A 211 9.65 3.18 1.51
N PHE A 212 8.69 3.29 2.43
CA PHE A 212 8.64 4.33 3.46
C PHE A 212 8.40 3.74 4.87
N PRO A 213 9.20 2.75 5.31
CA PRO A 213 9.04 2.15 6.64
C PRO A 213 9.34 3.17 7.74
N ILE A 214 8.70 2.99 8.90
CA ILE A 214 9.18 3.62 10.13
C ILE A 214 10.47 2.93 10.57
N ILE A 215 11.60 3.63 10.43
CA ILE A 215 12.89 3.15 10.92
C ILE A 215 12.93 3.38 12.44
N LYS A 216 12.82 2.30 13.22
CA LYS A 216 12.99 2.35 14.68
C LYS A 216 14.47 2.66 15.00
N PRO A 217 14.79 3.66 15.83
CA PRO A 217 16.17 3.87 16.28
C PRO A 217 16.62 2.66 17.10
N THR A 218 17.71 2.00 16.69
CA THR A 218 18.36 0.95 17.48
C THR A 218 19.16 1.59 18.61
N GLY A 219 18.46 2.00 19.67
CA GLY A 219 19.11 2.44 20.90
C GLY A 219 19.83 1.27 21.58
N LYS A 220 21.15 1.35 21.73
CA LYS A 220 21.89 0.44 22.63
C LYS A 220 21.44 0.71 24.06
N VAL A 221 20.73 -0.24 24.67
CA VAL A 221 20.46 -0.23 26.12
C VAL A 221 21.79 -0.38 26.82
N THR A 222 22.40 0.73 27.23
CA THR A 222 23.55 0.70 28.12
C THR A 222 22.98 0.58 29.53
N LYS A 223 23.18 -0.57 30.18
CA LYS A 223 22.84 -0.72 31.60
C LYS A 223 23.55 0.40 32.37
N LEU A 224 22.80 1.32 32.98
CA LEU A 224 23.34 2.21 33.98
C LEU A 224 23.88 1.33 35.12
N ARG A 225 25.19 1.38 35.36
CA ARG A 225 25.74 0.92 36.62
C ARG A 225 25.40 2.00 37.65
N MET A 226 24.55 1.65 38.61
CA MET A 226 24.49 2.36 39.90
C MET A 226 25.72 1.99 40.73
#